data_AF-A0A7S7FQC1-F1
#
_entry.id   AF-A0A7S7FQC1-F1
#
_cell.length_a   1.000
_cell.length_b   1.000
_cell.length_c   1.000
_cell.angle_alpha   90.00
_cell.angle_beta   90.00
_cell.angle_gamma   90.00
#
_symmetry.space_group_name_H-M   'P 1'
#
loop_
_entity.id
_entity.type
_entity.pdbx_description
1 polymer ?
#
loop_
_entity_poly.entity_id
_entity_poly.type
_entity_poly.pdbx_seq_one_letter_code
_entity_poly.pdbx_strand_id
1 'polypeptide(L)'
;MENKSSALQNVTHHLVASYRELFDLAAPTMQMPAHQVDLFIDQAMQRHYQIALYFNHETAPFVGHIVRPLGEKRFLVKGYHSNIFRIMTSTSVNYIKRFK
;
A
#
# COMPACT_ATOMS: atom_id res chain seq x y z
N MET A 1 41.06 -29.14 -20.93
CA MET A 1 39.70 -29.21 -21.49
C MET A 1 38.74 -28.56 -20.50
N GLU A 2 38.42 -27.27 -20.67
CA GLU A 2 37.64 -26.49 -19.68
C GLU A 2 36.52 -25.61 -20.31
N ASN A 3 36.14 -25.82 -21.58
CA ASN A 3 35.25 -24.91 -22.31
C ASN A 3 33.86 -25.49 -22.64
N LYS A 4 33.31 -26.40 -21.82
CA LYS A 4 31.95 -26.95 -22.05
C LYS A 4 30.94 -26.64 -20.95
N SER A 5 31.40 -26.26 -19.74
CA SER A 5 30.52 -25.98 -18.60
C SER A 5 29.89 -24.57 -18.65
N SER A 6 30.65 -23.54 -19.05
CA SER A 6 30.15 -22.15 -19.06
C SER A 6 29.05 -21.88 -20.11
N ALA A 7 29.03 -22.63 -21.22
CA ALA A 7 28.03 -22.44 -22.27
C ALA A 7 26.62 -22.84 -21.81
N LEU A 8 26.50 -23.87 -20.96
CA LEU A 8 25.21 -24.33 -20.42
C LEU A 8 24.66 -23.37 -19.36
N GLN A 9 25.53 -22.79 -18.52
CA GLN A 9 25.13 -21.78 -17.53
C GLN A 9 24.56 -20.50 -18.16
N ASN A 10 25.12 -20.07 -19.30
CA ASN A 10 24.65 -18.87 -20.00
C ASN A 10 23.23 -19.06 -20.58
N VAL A 11 22.91 -20.25 -21.11
CA VAL A 11 21.56 -20.53 -21.65
C VAL A 11 20.51 -20.54 -20.53
N THR A 12 20.84 -21.07 -19.35
CA THR A 12 19.94 -21.04 -18.19
C THR A 12 19.68 -19.61 -17.70
N HIS A 13 20.72 -18.77 -17.66
CA HIS A 13 20.57 -17.37 -17.26
C HIS A 13 19.69 -16.56 -18.21
N HIS A 14 19.80 -16.79 -19.52
CA HIS A 14 18.95 -16.11 -20.51
C HIS A 14 17.49 -16.51 -20.41
N LEU A 15 17.17 -17.78 -20.16
CA LEU A 15 15.79 -18.22 -19.97
C LEU A 15 15.17 -17.59 -18.71
N VAL A 16 15.89 -17.56 -17.59
CA VAL A 16 15.42 -16.91 -16.35
C VAL A 16 15.24 -15.41 -16.52
N ALA A 17 16.12 -14.74 -17.27
CA ALA A 17 16.01 -13.31 -17.55
C ALA A 17 14.78 -12.98 -18.42
N SER A 18 14.53 -13.76 -19.48
CA SER A 18 13.36 -13.56 -20.34
C SER A 18 12.03 -13.83 -19.63
N TYR A 19 12.00 -14.76 -18.66
CA TYR A 19 10.81 -14.95 -17.82
C TYR A 19 10.52 -13.75 -16.91
N ARG A 20 11.55 -12.99 -16.51
CA ARG A 20 11.39 -11.77 -15.70
C ARG A 20 10.88 -10.58 -16.51
N GLU A 21 11.30 -10.47 -17.77
CA GLU A 21 10.88 -9.37 -18.67
C GLU A 21 9.45 -9.55 -19.22
N LEU A 22 9.00 -10.80 -19.43
CA LEU A 22 7.63 -11.08 -19.87
C LEU A 22 6.60 -10.95 -18.73
N PHE A 23 7.05 -11.00 -17.48
CA PHE A 23 6.26 -10.84 -16.28
C PHE A 23 6.67 -9.60 -15.50
N ASP A 24 6.70 -8.46 -16.18
CA ASP A 24 6.48 -7.16 -15.55
C ASP A 24 5.02 -7.07 -15.03
N LEU A 25 4.55 -8.11 -14.33
CA LEU A 25 3.37 -8.02 -13.49
C LEU A 25 3.74 -7.00 -12.43
N ALA A 26 3.11 -5.82 -12.54
CA ALA A 26 3.05 -4.87 -11.46
C ALA A 26 2.87 -5.65 -10.16
N ALA A 27 3.86 -5.55 -9.27
CA ALA A 27 3.86 -6.28 -8.00
C ALA A 27 2.46 -6.14 -7.39
N PRO A 28 1.84 -7.25 -6.93
CA PRO A 28 0.46 -7.20 -6.46
C PRO A 28 0.34 -6.07 -5.46
N THR A 29 -0.48 -5.07 -5.79
CA THR A 29 -0.68 -3.91 -4.93
C THR A 29 -1.14 -4.43 -3.59
N MET A 30 -0.31 -4.27 -2.56
CA MET A 30 -0.58 -4.79 -1.24
C MET A 30 -1.91 -4.22 -0.74
N GLN A 31 -2.97 -5.02 -0.80
CA GLN A 31 -4.32 -4.62 -0.43
C GLN A 31 -4.70 -5.30 0.88
N MET A 32 -4.99 -4.47 1.88
CA MET A 32 -5.49 -4.92 3.16
C MET A 32 -6.94 -5.41 3.00
N PRO A 33 -7.33 -6.54 3.62
CA PRO A 33 -8.72 -6.97 3.66
C PRO A 33 -9.64 -5.87 4.22
N ALA A 34 -10.82 -5.68 3.61
CA ALA A 34 -11.72 -4.59 3.97
C ALA A 34 -12.09 -4.56 5.47
N HIS A 35 -12.37 -5.72 6.07
CA HIS A 35 -12.67 -5.83 7.50
C HIS A 35 -11.51 -5.36 8.39
N GLN A 36 -10.26 -5.56 7.95
CA GLN A 36 -9.09 -5.14 8.69
C GLN A 36 -8.88 -3.62 8.58
N VAL A 37 -9.19 -3.03 7.43
CA VAL A 37 -9.22 -1.57 7.26
C VAL A 37 -10.26 -0.95 8.20
N ASP A 38 -11.47 -1.49 8.22
CA ASP A 38 -12.57 -0.99 9.06
C ASP A 38 -12.20 -1.09 10.56
N LEU A 39 -11.70 -2.25 11.02
CA LEU A 39 -11.23 -2.42 12.40
C LEU A 39 -10.12 -1.44 12.78
N PHE A 40 -9.21 -1.15 11.85
CA PHE A 40 -8.12 -0.23 12.10
C PHE A 40 -8.60 1.23 12.16
N ILE A 41 -9.57 1.59 11.33
CA ILE A 41 -10.25 2.89 11.38
C ILE A 41 -10.93 3.07 12.73
N ASP A 42 -11.67 2.07 13.19
CA ASP A 42 -12.35 2.10 14.49
C ASP A 42 -11.35 2.30 15.63
N GLN A 43 -10.25 1.54 15.64
CA GLN A 43 -9.19 1.68 16.64
C GLN A 43 -8.52 3.06 16.57
N ALA A 44 -8.25 3.58 15.37
CA ALA A 44 -7.63 4.88 15.17
C ALA A 44 -8.53 6.02 15.66
N MET A 45 -9.84 5.90 15.47
CA MET A 45 -10.82 6.85 15.99
C MET A 45 -10.92 6.80 17.51
N GLN A 46 -10.94 5.60 18.10
CA GLN A 46 -11.05 5.43 19.55
C GLN A 46 -9.80 5.89 20.30
N ARG A 47 -8.61 5.66 19.72
CA ARG A 47 -7.32 5.93 20.36
C ARG A 47 -6.63 7.21 19.86
N HIS A 48 -7.22 7.90 18.89
CA HIS A 48 -6.75 9.17 18.33
C HIS A 48 -5.27 9.19 17.89
N TYR A 49 -4.73 8.06 17.44
CA TYR A 49 -3.34 7.98 16.98
C TYR A 49 -3.18 8.41 15.52
N GLN A 50 -1.93 8.64 15.13
CA GLN A 50 -1.60 9.04 13.76
C GLN A 50 -1.54 7.83 12.84
N ILE A 51 -2.11 7.98 11.66
CA ILE A 51 -2.23 6.95 10.64
C ILE A 51 -1.58 7.40 9.34
N ALA A 52 -1.01 6.43 8.62
CA ALA A 52 -0.61 6.57 7.24
C ALA A 52 -1.61 5.80 6.37
N LEU A 53 -2.29 6.52 5.49
CA LEU A 53 -3.31 6.02 4.58
C LEU A 53 -2.73 5.92 3.18
N TYR A 54 -2.81 4.73 2.59
CA TYR A 54 -2.39 4.48 1.21
C TYR A 54 -3.65 4.37 0.35
N PHE A 55 -3.80 5.26 -0.61
CA PHE A 55 -4.98 5.33 -1.48
C PHE A 55 -4.76 4.59 -2.80
N ASN A 56 -5.86 4.22 -3.43
CA ASN A 56 -5.86 3.71 -4.79
C ASN A 56 -5.29 4.78 -5.72
N HIS A 57 -4.32 4.42 -6.57
CA HIS A 57 -3.71 5.30 -7.57
C HIS A 57 -2.85 6.46 -7.01
N GLU A 58 -2.46 6.41 -5.74
CA GLU A 58 -1.53 7.38 -5.15
C GLU A 58 -0.24 6.71 -4.68
N THR A 59 0.90 7.28 -5.07
CA THR A 59 2.22 6.77 -4.70
C THR A 59 2.60 7.13 -3.27
N ALA A 60 2.18 8.32 -2.81
CA ALA A 60 2.53 8.83 -1.49
C ALA A 60 1.40 8.59 -0.48
N PRO A 61 1.70 8.12 0.75
CA PRO A 61 0.68 7.98 1.78
C PRO A 61 0.25 9.35 2.29
N PHE A 62 -1.04 9.47 2.62
CA PHE A 62 -1.55 10.59 3.40
C PHE A 62 -1.37 10.29 4.89
N VAL A 63 -0.54 11.09 5.57
CA VAL A 63 -0.28 10.95 7.00
C VAL A 63 -1.12 11.95 7.77
N GLY A 64 -1.85 11.48 8.78
CA GLY A 64 -2.78 12.33 9.54
C GLY A 64 -3.45 11.59 10.70
N HIS A 65 -4.58 12.13 11.15
CA HIS A 65 -5.47 11.45 12.11
C HIS A 65 -6.93 11.66 11.70
N ILE A 66 -7.78 10.72 12.10
CA ILE A 66 -9.21 10.78 11.83
C ILE A 66 -9.84 11.77 12.82
N VAL A 67 -10.53 12.77 12.29
CA VAL A 67 -11.19 13.83 13.07
C VAL A 67 -12.60 13.40 13.46
N ARG A 68 -13.38 12.95 12.47
CA ARG A 68 -14.78 12.54 12.67
C ARG A 68 -15.31 11.69 11.52
N PRO A 69 -16.33 10.86 11.75
CA PRO A 69 -17.10 10.26 10.68
C PRO A 69 -17.98 11.33 10.00
N LEU A 70 -18.25 11.13 8.72
CA LEU A 70 -19.17 11.93 7.89
C LEU A 70 -20.33 11.08 7.34
N GLY A 71 -20.40 9.81 7.75
CA GLY A 71 -21.35 8.78 7.33
C GLY A 71 -20.79 7.40 7.66
N GLU A 72 -21.40 6.33 7.14
CA GLU A 72 -21.03 4.95 7.49
C GLU A 72 -19.59 4.57 7.09
N LYS A 73 -19.16 4.99 5.88
CA LYS A 73 -17.83 4.63 5.34
C LYS A 73 -17.01 5.84 4.92
N ARG A 74 -17.35 7.03 5.44
CA ARG A 74 -16.70 8.30 5.06
C ARG A 74 -16.16 8.98 6.30
N PHE A 75 -14.93 9.46 6.21
CA PHE A 75 -14.21 10.02 7.35
C PHE A 75 -13.49 11.31 6.95
N LEU A 76 -13.50 12.28 7.86
CA LEU A 76 -12.69 13.48 7.74
C LEU A 76 -11.33 13.21 8.39
N VAL A 77 -10.25 13.39 7.63
CA VAL A 77 -8.87 13.20 8.10
C VAL A 77 -8.14 14.53 8.02
N LYS A 78 -7.44 14.90 9.10
CA LYS A 78 -6.56 16.07 9.13
C LYS A 78 -5.12 15.63 8.91
N GLY A 79 -4.43 16.29 7.99
CA GLY A 79 -3.02 16.03 7.69
C GLY A 79 -2.10 16.32 8.87
N TYR A 80 -1.04 15.55 8.99
CA TYR A 80 -0.01 15.75 10.00
C TYR A 80 0.75 17.07 9.74
N HIS A 81 0.91 17.90 10.78
CA HIS A 81 1.58 19.21 10.69
C HIS A 81 1.06 20.14 9.58
N SER A 82 -0.19 19.97 9.14
CA SER A 82 -0.81 20.82 8.13
C SER A 82 -2.26 21.14 8.48
N ASN A 83 -2.79 22.20 7.85
CA ASN A 83 -4.21 22.55 7.90
C ASN A 83 -4.99 21.94 6.74
N ILE A 84 -4.44 20.87 6.14
CA ILE A 84 -5.07 20.16 5.04
C ILE A 84 -6.07 19.16 5.62
N PHE A 85 -7.28 19.19 5.07
CA PHE A 85 -8.33 18.22 5.37
C PHE A 85 -8.62 17.41 4.13
N ARG A 86 -8.82 16.11 4.33
CA ARG A 86 -9.18 15.17 3.28
C ARG A 86 -10.37 14.35 3.71
N ILE A 87 -11.33 14.20 2.79
CA ILE A 87 -12.42 13.24 2.94
C ILE A 87 -11.92 11.92 2.35
N MET A 88 -11.97 10.85 3.14
CA MET A 88 -11.64 9.50 2.68
C MET A 88 -12.86 8.57 2.78
N THR A 89 -12.90 7.56 1.91
CA THR A 89 -13.81 6.42 2.05
C THR A 89 -13.02 5.18 2.45
N SER A 90 -13.59 4.27 3.26
CA SER A 90 -12.83 3.05 3.62
C SER A 90 -12.48 2.19 2.40
N THR A 91 -13.29 2.25 1.33
CA THR A 91 -13.08 1.54 0.06
C THR A 91 -11.95 2.11 -0.81
N SER A 92 -11.55 3.36 -0.61
CA SER A 92 -10.47 3.97 -1.39
C SER A 92 -9.09 3.75 -0.78
N VAL A 93 -9.05 3.18 0.44
CA VAL A 93 -7.83 2.89 1.18
C VAL A 93 -7.39 1.46 0.87
N ASN A 94 -6.24 1.34 0.20
CA ASN A 94 -5.58 0.06 -0.05
C ASN A 94 -4.97 -0.51 1.22
N TYR A 95 -4.35 0.34 2.03
CA TYR A 95 -3.61 -0.07 3.19
C TYR A 95 -3.59 1.05 4.23
N ILE A 96 -3.67 0.68 5.51
CA ILE A 96 -3.63 1.61 6.63
C ILE A 96 -2.65 1.07 7.68
N LYS A 97 -1.82 1.96 8.21
CA LYS A 97 -0.92 1.62 9.32
C LYS A 97 -0.79 2.75 10.32
N ARG A 98 -0.37 2.40 11.53
CA ARG A 98 -0.04 3.36 12.57
C ARG A 98 1.27 4.07 12.19
N PHE A 99 1.28 5.38 12.31
CA PHE A 99 2.44 6.22 12.03
C PHE A 99 3.23 6.53 13.31
N LYS A 100 2.54 6.76 14.43
CA LYS A 100 3.11 6.97 15.78
C LYS A 100 2.20 6.38 16.85
#